data_AF-A0A7Y4QLT6-F1
#
_entry.id   AF-A0A7Y4QLT6-F1
#
_cell.length_a   1.000
_cell.length_b   1.000
_cell.length_c   1.000
_cell.angle_alpha   90.00
_cell.angle_beta   90.00
_cell.angle_gamma   90.00
#
_symmetry.space_group_name_H-M   'P 1'
#
loop_
_entity.id
_entity.type
_entity.pdbx_description
1 polymer ?
#
loop_
_entity_poly.entity_id
_entity_poly.type
_entity_poly.pdbx_seq_one_letter_code
_entity_poly.pdbx_strand_id
1 'polypeptide(L)'
;MSQSFRQHSSEHWDSPPWRIYKKTGDMTLPAPCNLWVIIDENPDSINDAAFAVNMNNLPTAAAFQDGPGVSHCNACGFTFGDGHSEIHKWKDARTYSGRMATTYISRQTSAYTQPKPNSVDIAWLNERSTAKIKP
;
A
#
# COMPACT_ATOMS: atom_id res chain seq x y z
N MET A 1 12.47 -2.71 -5.28
CA MET A 1 11.05 -2.38 -5.08
C MET A 1 10.74 -1.16 -5.93
N SER A 2 9.70 -1.19 -6.77
CA SER A 2 9.16 0.04 -7.36
C SER A 2 7.93 0.38 -6.53
N GLN A 3 8.10 1.25 -5.55
CA GLN A 3 7.03 1.74 -4.69
C GLN A 3 6.92 3.25 -4.92
N SER A 4 5.71 3.73 -5.18
CA SER A 4 5.42 5.17 -5.27
C SER A 4 4.62 5.58 -4.05
N PHE A 5 5.01 6.66 -3.38
CA PHE A 5 4.34 7.15 -2.16
C PHE A 5 3.40 8.34 -2.43
N ARG A 6 3.09 8.59 -3.71
CA ARG A 6 2.27 9.71 -4.16
C ARG A 6 1.29 9.26 -5.26
N GLN A 7 0.32 10.12 -5.55
CA GLN A 7 -0.67 9.93 -6.61
C GLN A 7 0.02 9.70 -7.97
N HIS A 8 -0.58 8.85 -8.81
CA HIS A 8 -0.07 8.45 -10.14
C HIS A 8 0.43 9.59 -11.04
N SER A 9 -0.03 10.83 -10.84
CA SER A 9 0.39 12.01 -11.60
C SER A 9 1.74 12.62 -11.19
N SER A 10 2.48 12.02 -10.26
CA SER A 10 3.76 12.55 -9.76
C SER A 10 4.91 11.58 -10.00
N GLU A 11 6.10 12.13 -10.26
CA GLU A 11 7.30 11.36 -10.62
C GLU A 11 7.70 10.37 -9.50
N HIS A 12 8.11 9.15 -9.89
CA HIS A 12 8.47 8.07 -8.97
C HIS A 12 9.89 8.19 -8.36
N TRP A 13 10.69 9.14 -8.83
CA TRP A 13 12.12 9.25 -8.49
C TRP A 13 12.41 10.21 -7.33
N ASP A 14 11.46 11.09 -6.99
CA ASP A 14 11.53 11.98 -5.85
C ASP A 14 10.15 12.14 -5.19
N SER A 15 10.10 12.02 -3.86
CA SER A 15 8.83 11.90 -3.14
C SER A 15 8.74 12.72 -1.84
N PRO A 16 9.22 13.98 -1.76
CA PRO A 16 9.10 14.75 -0.52
C PRO A 16 7.63 14.86 -0.05
N PRO A 17 7.33 14.83 1.25
CA PRO A 17 8.25 14.69 2.37
C PRO A 17 8.62 13.24 2.69
N TRP A 18 8.34 12.25 1.83
CA TRP A 18 8.53 10.82 2.09
C TRP A 18 9.89 10.28 1.64
N ARG A 19 10.42 9.33 2.40
CA ARG A 19 11.71 8.69 2.12
C ARG A 19 11.59 7.71 0.95
N ILE A 20 12.66 7.62 0.16
CA ILE A 20 12.91 6.56 -0.83
C ILE A 20 14.11 5.75 -0.34
N TYR A 21 13.95 4.43 -0.22
CA TYR A 21 14.99 3.51 0.24
C TYR A 21 15.67 2.88 -0.98
N LYS A 22 16.89 3.30 -1.31
CA LYS A 22 17.59 2.85 -2.53
C LYS A 22 18.40 1.58 -2.30
N LYS A 23 18.85 1.39 -1.07
CA LYS A 23 19.60 0.20 -0.61
C LYS A 23 19.08 -0.24 0.76
N THR A 24 19.36 -1.49 1.12
CA THR A 24 18.95 -2.07 2.42
C THR A 24 19.41 -1.23 3.61
N GLY A 25 20.62 -0.67 3.56
CA GLY A 25 21.14 0.23 4.59
C GLY A 25 20.34 1.54 4.79
N ASP A 26 19.48 1.92 3.84
CA ASP A 26 18.62 3.10 3.98
C ASP A 26 17.37 2.81 4.82
N MET A 27 16.98 1.53 4.96
CA MET A 27 15.79 1.04 5.66
C MET A 27 15.93 1.21 7.18
N THR A 28 15.96 2.46 7.62
CA THR A 28 16.25 2.85 9.01
C THR A 28 15.02 3.36 9.73
N LEU A 29 14.03 3.82 8.98
CA LEU A 29 12.79 4.38 9.51
C LEU A 29 11.70 4.31 8.43
N PRO A 30 10.61 3.55 8.60
CA PRO A 30 10.39 2.56 9.66
C PRO A 30 11.53 1.55 9.77
N ALA A 31 11.67 0.91 10.94
CA ALA A 31 12.65 -0.16 11.11
C ALA A 31 12.39 -1.27 10.07
N PRO A 32 13.40 -2.04 9.61
CA PRO A 32 13.23 -3.06 8.59
C PRO A 32 12.09 -4.06 8.86
N CYS A 33 11.89 -4.45 10.12
CA CYS A 33 10.81 -5.32 10.56
C CYS A 33 9.40 -4.70 10.46
N ASN A 34 9.30 -3.39 10.20
CA ASN A 34 8.04 -2.67 10.02
C ASN A 34 7.98 -1.98 8.64
N LEU A 35 8.89 -2.29 7.71
CA LEU A 35 8.91 -1.75 6.37
C LEU A 35 8.67 -2.88 5.37
N TRP A 36 7.53 -2.86 4.68
CA TRP A 36 7.22 -3.90 3.71
C TRP A 36 8.00 -3.71 2.40
N VAL A 37 8.30 -4.82 1.74
CA VAL A 37 9.10 -4.87 0.50
C VAL A 37 8.28 -5.38 -0.67
N ILE A 38 7.57 -6.50 -0.49
CA ILE A 38 6.65 -7.09 -1.47
C ILE A 38 5.29 -7.27 -0.79
N ILE A 39 4.24 -7.04 -1.57
CA ILE A 39 2.84 -7.19 -1.19
C ILE A 39 2.11 -7.92 -2.32
N ASP A 40 1.11 -8.73 -1.97
CA ASP A 40 0.16 -9.26 -2.94
C ASP A 40 -0.83 -8.17 -3.38
N GLU A 41 -0.84 -7.84 -4.66
CA GLU A 41 -1.84 -6.94 -5.24
C GLU A 41 -3.12 -7.70 -5.65
N ASN A 42 -4.27 -7.05 -5.56
CA ASN A 42 -5.53 -7.57 -6.07
C ASN A 42 -5.41 -7.75 -7.59
N PRO A 43 -5.72 -8.93 -8.15
CA PRO A 43 -5.65 -9.14 -9.60
C PRO A 43 -6.56 -8.20 -10.40
N ASP A 44 -7.61 -7.65 -9.77
CA ASP A 44 -8.47 -6.66 -10.40
C ASP A 44 -7.94 -5.22 -10.24
N SER A 45 -6.86 -4.96 -9.48
CA SER A 45 -6.18 -3.65 -9.48
C SER A 45 -4.92 -3.63 -10.32
N ILE A 46 -4.25 -4.78 -10.51
CA ILE A 46 -2.96 -4.90 -11.21
C ILE A 46 -2.97 -4.05 -12.49
N ASN A 47 -2.10 -3.07 -12.49
CA ASN A 47 -1.87 -2.15 -13.59
C ASN A 47 -0.40 -2.11 -13.99
N ASP A 48 0.50 -2.18 -13.01
CA ASP A 48 1.94 -2.04 -13.18
C ASP A 48 2.67 -3.14 -12.38
N ALA A 49 3.95 -3.37 -12.68
CA ALA A 49 4.79 -4.32 -11.92
C ALA A 49 5.28 -3.70 -10.59
N ALA A 50 4.41 -2.96 -9.90
CA ALA A 50 4.69 -2.07 -8.77
C ALA A 50 3.43 -1.89 -7.91
N PHE A 51 3.60 -1.54 -6.63
CA PHE A 51 2.47 -1.20 -5.76
C PHE A 51 2.66 0.21 -5.19
N ALA A 52 1.72 1.10 -5.50
CA ALA A 52 1.71 2.47 -5.06
C ALA A 52 0.82 2.67 -3.82
N VAL A 53 1.30 3.53 -2.93
CA VAL A 53 0.63 3.90 -1.68
C VAL A 53 0.37 5.39 -1.68
N ASN A 54 -0.90 5.76 -1.47
CA ASN A 54 -1.28 7.16 -1.32
C ASN A 54 -1.06 7.61 0.13
N MET A 55 -0.01 8.40 0.35
CA MET A 55 0.32 8.96 1.66
C MET A 55 -0.37 10.32 1.96
N ASN A 56 -1.23 10.83 1.07
CA ASN A 56 -1.87 12.14 1.19
C ASN A 56 -3.28 12.06 1.81
N ASN A 57 -3.77 13.19 2.33
CA ASN A 57 -5.14 13.36 2.85
C ASN A 57 -5.57 12.33 3.91
N LEU A 58 -4.60 11.80 4.66
CA LEU A 58 -4.85 10.89 5.78
C LEU A 58 -5.24 11.68 7.04
N PRO A 59 -6.16 11.17 7.89
CA PRO A 59 -6.98 9.97 7.69
C PRO A 59 -8.32 10.26 6.98
N THR A 60 -8.69 11.52 6.79
CA THR A 60 -10.06 11.94 6.45
C THR A 60 -10.49 11.65 5.02
N ALA A 61 -9.56 11.55 4.07
CA ALA A 61 -9.80 11.12 2.70
C ALA A 61 -8.77 10.06 2.26
N ALA A 62 -8.41 9.18 3.20
CA ALA A 62 -7.53 8.05 2.93
C ALA A 62 -8.09 7.18 1.80
N ALA A 63 -7.27 6.82 0.82
CA ALA A 63 -7.67 5.94 -0.27
C ALA A 63 -6.51 5.02 -0.62
N PHE A 64 -6.83 3.85 -1.18
CA PHE A 64 -5.83 3.04 -1.85
C PHE A 64 -5.47 3.70 -3.18
N GLN A 65 -4.23 3.56 -3.62
CA GLN A 65 -3.86 3.86 -5.01
C GLN A 65 -4.01 2.56 -5.80
N ASP A 66 -3.27 1.54 -5.40
CA ASP A 66 -3.41 0.16 -5.88
C ASP A 66 -4.09 -0.70 -4.82
N GLY A 67 -4.86 -1.69 -5.24
CA GLY A 67 -5.71 -2.50 -4.38
C GLY A 67 -4.95 -3.65 -3.75
N PRO A 68 -4.92 -3.80 -2.41
CA PRO A 68 -4.27 -4.97 -1.83
C PRO A 68 -5.06 -6.26 -2.12
N GLY A 69 -4.36 -7.39 -2.14
CA GLY A 69 -4.96 -8.71 -2.24
C GLY A 69 -5.93 -9.00 -1.09
N VAL A 70 -7.00 -9.75 -1.39
CA VAL A 70 -8.04 -10.10 -0.41
C VAL A 70 -8.39 -11.58 -0.39
N SER A 71 -7.79 -12.38 -1.28
CA SER A 71 -8.16 -13.78 -1.53
C SER A 71 -7.84 -14.74 -0.37
N HIS A 72 -6.95 -14.37 0.56
CA HIS A 72 -6.57 -15.20 1.72
C HIS A 72 -7.49 -15.00 2.93
N CYS A 73 -8.80 -15.24 2.76
CA CYS A 73 -9.80 -15.00 3.80
C CYS A 73 -9.83 -13.54 4.30
N ASN A 74 -9.91 -12.61 3.34
CA ASN A 74 -9.82 -11.16 3.55
C ASN A 74 -8.44 -10.71 4.06
N ALA A 75 -7.38 -11.36 3.58
CA ALA A 75 -6.01 -11.06 3.97
C ALA A 75 -5.08 -10.93 2.75
N CYS A 76 -3.91 -10.38 3.00
CA CYS A 76 -2.86 -10.09 2.04
C CYS A 76 -1.49 -10.52 2.59
N GLY A 77 -0.63 -11.08 1.73
CA GLY A 77 0.75 -11.40 2.08
C GLY A 77 1.65 -10.16 2.01
N PHE A 78 2.55 -10.05 2.98
CA PHE A 78 3.59 -9.03 3.05
C PHE A 78 4.94 -9.67 3.37
N THR A 79 6.01 -9.17 2.74
CA THR A 79 7.39 -9.42 3.16
C THR A 79 8.02 -8.14 3.68
N PHE A 80 8.97 -8.24 4.61
CA PHE A 80 9.56 -7.09 5.30
C PHE A 80 11.07 -6.97 5.08
N GLY A 81 11.60 -5.78 5.35
CA GLY A 81 13.00 -5.44 5.11
C GLY A 81 14.02 -6.24 5.92
N ASP A 82 13.62 -6.89 7.02
CA ASP A 82 14.45 -7.82 7.80
C ASP A 82 14.37 -9.28 7.31
N GLY A 83 13.54 -9.56 6.30
CA GLY A 83 13.40 -10.86 5.66
C GLY A 83 12.24 -11.73 6.15
N HIS A 84 11.45 -11.30 7.14
CA HIS A 84 10.26 -12.07 7.55
C HIS A 84 9.06 -11.83 6.62
N SER A 85 7.98 -12.57 6.85
CA SER A 85 6.72 -12.42 6.13
C SER A 85 5.52 -12.52 7.07
N GLU A 86 4.45 -11.82 6.73
CA GLU A 86 3.19 -11.81 7.47
C GLU A 86 2.00 -12.04 6.52
N ILE A 87 0.94 -12.65 7.04
CA ILE A 87 -0.39 -12.61 6.42
C ILE A 87 -1.21 -11.58 7.20
N HIS A 88 -1.45 -10.43 6.60
CA HIS A 88 -2.20 -9.36 7.23
C HIS A 88 -3.69 -9.48 6.91
N LYS A 89 -4.52 -9.71 7.93
CA LYS A 89 -5.98 -9.75 7.79
C LYS A 89 -6.58 -8.35 7.90
N TRP A 90 -7.29 -7.96 6.84
CA TRP A 90 -7.98 -6.68 6.73
C TRP A 90 -9.14 -6.59 7.74
N LYS A 91 -9.25 -5.44 8.40
CA LYS A 91 -10.25 -5.17 9.44
C LYS A 91 -11.40 -4.34 8.92
N ASP A 92 -11.15 -3.48 7.95
CA ASP A 92 -12.16 -2.63 7.33
C ASP A 92 -12.87 -3.40 6.20
N ALA A 93 -14.18 -3.58 6.31
CA ALA A 93 -14.96 -4.26 5.28
C ALA A 93 -14.86 -3.57 3.91
N ARG A 94 -14.57 -2.25 3.89
CA ARG A 94 -14.32 -1.49 2.66
C ARG A 94 -13.05 -1.91 1.93
N THR A 95 -12.19 -2.72 2.53
CA THR A 95 -10.96 -3.24 1.90
C THR A 95 -11.20 -4.54 1.13
N TYR A 96 -12.21 -5.33 1.47
CA TYR A 96 -12.41 -6.69 0.92
C TYR A 96 -13.82 -6.99 0.40
N SER A 97 -14.75 -6.04 0.45
CA SER A 97 -16.13 -6.24 0.03
C SER A 97 -16.57 -5.28 -1.08
N GLY A 98 -17.74 -5.54 -1.66
CA GLY A 98 -18.31 -4.73 -2.73
C GLY A 98 -17.36 -4.67 -3.93
N ARG A 99 -17.07 -3.45 -4.40
CA ARG A 99 -16.18 -3.22 -5.56
C ARG A 99 -14.70 -3.44 -5.29
N MET A 100 -14.32 -3.81 -4.06
CA MET A 100 -12.95 -4.16 -3.69
C MET A 100 -12.76 -5.69 -3.61
N ALA A 101 -13.83 -6.47 -3.74
CA ALA A 101 -13.74 -7.92 -3.84
C ALA A 101 -13.11 -8.31 -5.18
N THR A 102 -12.27 -9.35 -5.16
CA THR A 102 -11.67 -9.90 -6.36
C THR A 102 -12.70 -10.64 -7.22
N THR A 103 -12.76 -10.30 -8.52
CA THR A 103 -13.68 -10.87 -9.50
C THR A 103 -12.98 -11.65 -10.61
N TYR A 104 -11.73 -11.34 -10.95
CA TYR A 104 -11.01 -11.88 -12.12
C TYR A 104 -11.68 -11.59 -13.47
N ILE A 105 -12.64 -10.66 -13.53
CA ILE A 105 -13.40 -10.36 -14.75
C ILE A 105 -12.78 -9.17 -15.48
N SER A 106 -12.54 -8.08 -14.75
CA SER A 106 -12.00 -6.85 -15.32
C SER A 106 -11.28 -6.01 -14.28
N ARG A 107 -10.33 -5.20 -14.75
CA ARG A 107 -9.61 -4.26 -13.87
C ARG A 107 -10.55 -3.18 -13.34
N GLN A 108 -10.57 -2.97 -12.02
CA GLN A 108 -11.47 -2.04 -11.30
C GLN A 108 -10.75 -0.85 -10.65
N THR A 109 -10.07 0.00 -11.43
CA THR A 109 -9.24 1.10 -10.88
C THR A 109 -10.02 2.14 -10.04
N SER A 110 -11.29 2.41 -10.38
CA SER A 110 -12.06 3.48 -9.76
C SER A 110 -12.48 3.19 -8.32
N ALA A 111 -12.59 1.91 -7.92
CA ALA A 111 -13.02 1.50 -6.59
C ALA A 111 -11.92 1.70 -5.53
N TYR A 112 -10.66 1.41 -5.90
CA TYR A 112 -9.50 1.52 -5.02
C TYR A 112 -9.26 2.96 -4.58
N THR A 113 -9.33 3.89 -5.55
CA THR A 113 -9.09 5.32 -5.37
C THR A 113 -10.24 6.10 -4.71
N GLN A 114 -11.39 5.47 -4.47
CA GLN A 114 -12.45 6.11 -3.68
C GLN A 114 -12.01 6.33 -2.23
N PRO A 115 -12.29 7.53 -1.65
CA PRO A 115 -12.04 7.79 -0.25
C PRO A 115 -12.70 6.77 0.68
N LYS A 116 -11.90 6.28 1.63
CA LYS A 116 -12.26 5.41 2.75
C LYS A 116 -11.84 6.13 4.03
N PRO A 117 -12.56 7.19 4.45
CA PRO A 117 -12.22 7.98 5.62
C PRO A 117 -11.99 7.10 6.84
N ASN A 118 -10.93 7.40 7.59
CA ASN A 118 -10.55 6.71 8.83
C ASN A 118 -10.38 5.19 8.68
N SER A 119 -9.97 4.71 7.49
CA SER A 119 -9.69 3.29 7.30
C SER A 119 -8.44 2.86 8.08
N VAL A 120 -8.65 1.93 9.01
CA VAL A 120 -7.56 1.34 9.82
C VAL A 120 -6.59 0.52 8.98
N ASP A 121 -7.07 -0.06 7.88
CA ASP A 121 -6.25 -0.86 6.96
C ASP A 121 -5.31 0.04 6.14
N ILE A 122 -5.82 1.17 5.65
CA ILE A 122 -5.00 2.17 4.96
C ILE A 122 -3.99 2.79 5.92
N ALA A 123 -4.38 3.08 7.18
CA ALA A 123 -3.45 3.56 8.19
C ALA A 123 -2.32 2.55 8.45
N TRP A 124 -2.66 1.27 8.64
CA TRP A 124 -1.68 0.19 8.87
C TRP A 124 -0.67 0.06 7.72
N LEU A 125 -1.17 0.16 6.47
CA LEU A 125 -0.34 0.10 5.28
C LEU A 125 0.58 1.33 5.19
N ASN A 126 0.07 2.54 5.37
CA ASN A 126 0.85 3.77 5.31
C ASN A 126 1.98 3.80 6.35
N GLU A 127 1.71 3.37 7.59
CA GLU A 127 2.70 3.28 8.67
C GLU A 127 3.90 2.37 8.31
N ARG A 128 3.70 1.41 7.42
CA ARG A 128 4.71 0.41 7.01
C ARG A 128 5.29 0.66 5.62
N SER A 129 4.90 1.74 4.95
CA SER A 129 5.31 2.02 3.58
C SER A 129 6.52 2.95 3.52
N THR A 130 6.54 4.00 4.33
CA THR A 130 7.61 4.99 4.34
C THR A 130 7.53 5.85 5.61
N ALA A 131 8.52 6.71 5.81
CA ALA A 131 8.50 7.74 6.83
C ALA A 131 8.85 9.11 6.23
N LYS A 132 8.56 10.17 6.98
CA LYS A 132 8.97 11.51 6.59
C LYS A 132 10.51 11.62 6.59
N ILE A 133 11.04 12.31 5.60
CA ILE A 133 12.39 12.86 5.59
C ILE A 133 12.41 13.84 6.77
N LYS A 134 13.32 13.60 7.73
CA LYS A 134 13.53 14.56 8.81
C LYS A 134 14.24 15.78 8.17
N PRO A 135 13.86 17.01 8.52
CA PRO A 135 14.61 18.19 8.11
C PRO A 135 16.08 18.11 8.55
#